data_AF-A0A934K487-F1
#
_entry.id   AF-A0A934K487-F1
#
_cell.length_a   1.000
_cell.length_b   1.000
_cell.length_c   1.000
_cell.angle_alpha   90.00
_cell.angle_beta   90.00
_cell.angle_gamma   90.00
#
_symmetry.space_group_name_H-M   'P 1'
#
loop_
_entity.id
_entity.type
_entity.pdbx_description
1 polymer ?
#
loop_
_entity_poly.entity_id
_entity_poly.type
_entity_poly.pdbx_seq_one_letter_code
_entity_poly.pdbx_strand_id
1 'polypeptide(L)'
;MADKDGHRDARQGGGETGAGDVSLEAQEGSDSGPSTAVRRGIAVYREMLRFEEEILRRMRSWATSQPDGIRRSVQASDIEPMERLVEQFRERLVYWQQRERQPGRTDAELT
;
A
#
# COMPACT_ATOMS: atom_id res chain seq x y z
N MET A 1 22.27 47.27 -64.38
CA MET A 1 21.35 47.29 -63.22
C MET A 1 20.61 45.96 -63.24
N ALA A 2 20.75 44.99 -62.34
CA ALA A 2 21.52 44.73 -61.12
C ALA A 2 21.62 43.17 -61.03
N ASP A 3 22.77 42.56 -60.73
CA ASP A 3 23.15 41.95 -59.43
C ASP A 3 22.03 41.06 -58.80
N LYS A 4 22.22 39.85 -58.25
CA LYS A 4 23.38 39.03 -57.88
C LYS A 4 22.86 37.67 -57.36
N ASP A 5 23.68 36.64 -57.50
CA ASP A 5 23.96 35.53 -56.57
C ASP A 5 22.97 35.13 -55.44
N GLY A 6 22.58 33.85 -55.46
CA GLY A 6 23.16 32.85 -54.56
C GLY A 6 22.89 32.88 -53.05
N HIS A 7 22.12 31.87 -52.60
CA HIS A 7 22.38 30.97 -51.45
C HIS A 7 22.15 31.42 -49.98
N ARG A 8 21.44 30.52 -49.26
CA ARG A 8 21.43 30.14 -47.82
C ARG A 8 20.59 30.89 -46.77
N ASP A 9 19.63 30.13 -46.25
CA ASP A 9 19.32 29.80 -44.84
C ASP A 9 19.50 30.85 -43.73
N ALA A 10 18.41 31.13 -43.02
CA ALA A 10 18.16 30.61 -41.65
C ALA A 10 17.22 31.54 -40.85
N ARG A 11 16.55 30.92 -39.85
CA ARG A 11 15.74 31.49 -38.76
C ARG A 11 14.29 31.85 -39.11
N GLN A 12 13.28 31.51 -38.30
CA GLN A 12 13.24 30.88 -36.99
C GLN A 12 11.82 30.34 -36.82
N GLY A 13 11.69 29.10 -36.35
CA GLY A 13 10.40 28.50 -36.01
C GLY A 13 9.77 29.27 -34.86
N GLY A 14 8.53 29.71 -35.07
CA GLY A 14 7.64 30.15 -34.01
C GLY A 14 6.80 28.97 -33.54
N GLY A 15 6.68 28.82 -32.23
CA GLY A 15 5.67 27.98 -31.61
C GLY A 15 6.22 27.11 -30.49
N GLU A 16 6.50 27.71 -29.33
CA GLU A 16 6.44 26.96 -28.08
C GLU A 16 5.63 27.75 -27.06
N THR A 17 4.54 27.09 -26.68
CA THR A 17 3.50 27.43 -25.74
C THR A 17 4.05 27.86 -24.39
N GLY A 18 3.48 28.95 -23.86
CA GLY A 18 3.56 29.23 -22.45
C GLY A 18 2.90 28.11 -21.63
N ALA A 19 3.63 27.62 -20.65
CA ALA A 19 3.08 27.04 -19.45
C ALA A 19 4.02 27.49 -18.34
N GLY A 20 3.47 28.24 -17.38
CA GLY A 20 4.21 28.71 -16.23
C GLY A 20 4.91 27.54 -15.55
N ASP A 21 6.19 27.73 -15.28
CA ASP A 21 6.97 26.94 -14.33
C ASP A 21 6.30 27.13 -12.97
N VAL A 22 5.30 26.28 -12.70
CA VAL A 22 4.73 26.14 -11.37
C VAL A 22 5.81 25.44 -10.58
N SER A 23 6.59 26.23 -9.83
CA SER A 23 7.40 25.73 -8.72
C SER A 23 6.49 24.93 -7.80
N LEU A 24 6.43 23.63 -8.05
CA LEU A 24 6.03 22.62 -7.10
C LEU A 24 7.18 22.55 -6.10
N GLU A 25 7.22 23.53 -5.19
CA GLU A 25 7.79 23.29 -3.88
C GLU A 25 6.94 22.19 -3.26
N ALA A 26 7.37 20.96 -3.51
CA ALA A 26 6.97 19.81 -2.74
C ALA A 26 7.37 20.14 -1.30
N GLN A 27 6.42 20.69 -0.57
CA GLN A 27 6.46 20.80 0.87
C GLN A 27 6.41 19.36 1.39
N GLU A 28 7.56 18.68 1.31
CA GLU A 28 7.86 17.47 2.05
C GLU A 28 7.84 17.87 3.53
N GLY A 29 6.63 17.92 4.08
CA GLY A 29 6.40 17.82 5.50
C GLY A 29 6.94 16.46 5.95
N SER A 30 8.24 16.42 6.20
CA SER A 30 8.96 15.36 6.89
C SER A 30 8.47 15.31 8.34
N ASP A 31 7.25 14.79 8.51
CA ASP A 31 6.69 14.40 9.81
C ASP A 31 6.48 12.87 9.86
N SER A 32 7.27 12.17 9.03
CA SER A 32 7.43 10.72 8.98
C SER A 32 8.31 10.24 10.13
N GLY A 33 8.09 10.73 11.35
CA GLY A 33 8.72 10.15 12.54
C GLY A 33 8.37 8.66 12.64
N PRO A 34 9.25 7.82 13.24
CA PRO A 34 9.01 6.39 13.37
C PRO A 34 7.66 6.05 14.03
N SER A 35 7.14 6.93 14.89
CA SER A 35 5.80 6.83 15.48
C SER A 35 4.65 6.96 14.45
N THR A 36 4.77 7.85 13.46
CA THR A 36 3.77 8.04 12.40
C THR A 36 3.73 6.83 11.46
N ALA A 37 4.88 6.24 11.13
CA ALA A 37 4.97 5.01 10.35
C ALA A 37 4.35 3.80 11.07
N VAL A 38 4.64 3.63 12.36
CA VAL A 38 4.04 2.57 13.21
C VAL A 38 2.52 2.71 13.28
N ARG A 39 2.00 3.91 13.53
CA ARG A 39 0.56 4.19 13.54
C ARG A 39 -0.13 3.86 12.22
N ARG A 40 0.50 4.21 11.10
CA ARG A 40 0.01 3.86 9.76
C ARG A 40 -0.01 2.33 9.56
N GLY A 41 1.04 1.63 9.95
CA GLY A 41 1.10 0.17 9.88
C GLY A 41 -0.02 -0.49 10.68
N ILE A 42 -0.26 -0.04 11.92
CA ILE A 42 -1.36 -0.52 12.77
C ILE A 42 -2.72 -0.32 12.10
N ALA A 43 -2.95 0.83 11.48
CA ALA A 43 -4.20 1.10 10.77
C ALA A 43 -4.42 0.15 9.59
N VAL A 44 -3.36 -0.11 8.80
CA VAL A 44 -3.41 -1.06 7.67
C VAL A 44 -3.72 -2.47 8.15
N TYR A 45 -3.03 -2.97 9.18
CA TYR A 45 -3.29 -4.31 9.73
C TYR A 45 -4.72 -4.45 10.26
N ARG A 46 -5.27 -3.41 10.90
CA ARG A 46 -6.67 -3.41 11.35
C ARG A 46 -7.65 -3.52 10.19
N GLU A 47 -7.42 -2.81 9.11
CA GLU A 47 -8.33 -2.84 7.95
C GLU A 47 -8.23 -4.18 7.21
N MET A 48 -7.02 -4.70 7.01
CA MET A 48 -6.82 -6.04 6.46
C MET A 48 -7.51 -7.10 7.32
N LEU A 49 -7.32 -7.07 8.64
CA LEU A 49 -7.97 -8.03 9.54
C LEU A 49 -9.50 -7.99 9.42
N ARG A 50 -10.11 -6.80 9.40
CA ARG A 50 -11.57 -6.67 9.22
C ARG A 50 -12.03 -7.29 7.91
N PHE A 51 -11.31 -7.05 6.83
CA PHE A 51 -11.63 -7.57 5.52
C PHE A 51 -11.53 -9.10 5.47
N GLU A 52 -10.41 -9.65 5.96
CA GLU A 52 -10.19 -11.10 5.99
C GLU A 52 -11.21 -11.81 6.89
N GLU A 53 -11.52 -11.25 8.07
CA GLU A 53 -12.54 -11.79 8.98
C GLU A 53 -13.93 -11.80 8.34
N GLU A 54 -14.28 -10.78 7.56
CA GLU A 54 -15.56 -10.70 6.86
C GLU A 54 -15.65 -11.73 5.73
N ILE A 55 -14.59 -11.90 4.93
CA ILE A 55 -14.53 -12.97 3.92
C ILE A 55 -14.69 -14.33 4.59
N LEU A 56 -13.94 -14.57 5.66
CA LEU A 56 -13.94 -15.84 6.37
C LEU A 56 -15.33 -16.15 6.98
N ARG A 57 -15.99 -15.12 7.53
CA ARG A 57 -17.38 -15.21 7.99
C ARG A 57 -18.32 -15.61 6.86
N ARG A 58 -18.21 -15.00 5.69
CA ARG A 58 -19.03 -15.33 4.51
C ARG A 58 -18.76 -16.74 4.01
N MET A 59 -17.49 -17.14 3.92
CA MET A 59 -17.08 -18.49 3.51
C MET A 59 -17.65 -19.55 4.45
N ARG A 60 -17.52 -19.37 5.76
CA ARG A 60 -18.12 -20.28 6.75
C ARG A 60 -19.64 -20.34 6.60
N SER A 61 -20.30 -19.19 6.49
CA SER A 61 -21.75 -19.13 6.28
C SER A 61 -22.18 -19.87 5.01
N TRP A 62 -21.47 -19.69 3.91
CA TRP A 62 -21.74 -20.40 2.67
C TRP A 62 -21.45 -21.91 2.79
N ALA A 63 -20.33 -22.29 3.40
CA ALA A 63 -19.94 -23.69 3.58
C ALA A 63 -20.97 -24.49 4.41
N THR A 64 -21.66 -23.83 5.35
CA THR A 64 -22.74 -24.48 6.12
C THR A 64 -23.97 -24.87 5.30
N SER A 65 -24.20 -24.22 4.15
CA SER A 65 -25.28 -24.60 3.22
C SER A 65 -24.86 -25.63 2.18
N GLN A 66 -23.58 -26.04 2.18
CA GLN A 66 -23.06 -27.02 1.23
C GLN A 66 -23.16 -28.46 1.77
N PRO A 67 -23.26 -29.45 0.87
CA PRO A 67 -23.11 -30.87 1.22
C PRO A 67 -21.79 -31.16 1.95
N ASP A 68 -21.79 -32.16 2.82
CA ASP A 68 -20.67 -32.51 3.70
C ASP A 68 -19.33 -32.73 3.00
N GLY A 69 -19.33 -33.27 1.78
CA GLY A 69 -18.10 -33.44 1.00
C GLY A 69 -17.48 -32.10 0.60
N ILE A 70 -18.28 -31.19 0.06
CA ILE A 70 -17.85 -29.84 -0.35
C ILE A 70 -17.46 -29.03 0.88
N ARG A 71 -18.29 -29.07 1.94
CA ARG A 71 -18.00 -28.37 3.20
C ARG A 71 -16.64 -28.78 3.77
N ARG A 72 -16.34 -30.09 3.85
CA ARG A 72 -15.04 -30.58 4.34
C ARG A 72 -13.88 -30.20 3.43
N SER A 73 -14.08 -30.24 2.11
CA SER A 73 -13.06 -29.82 1.16
C SER A 73 -12.69 -28.35 1.35
N VAL A 74 -13.69 -27.46 1.34
CA VAL A 74 -13.52 -26.00 1.50
C VAL A 74 -12.95 -25.67 2.88
N GLN A 75 -13.38 -26.40 3.92
CA GLN A 75 -12.84 -26.23 5.26
C GLN A 75 -11.33 -26.42 5.27
N ALA A 76 -10.84 -27.53 4.69
CA ALA A 76 -9.42 -27.87 4.71
C ALA A 76 -8.57 -27.05 3.73
N SER A 77 -9.09 -26.75 2.53
CA SER A 77 -8.32 -26.05 1.49
C SER A 77 -8.31 -24.55 1.64
N ASP A 78 -9.39 -23.97 2.16
CA ASP A 78 -9.60 -22.52 2.10
C ASP A 78 -9.77 -21.90 3.49
N ILE A 79 -10.70 -22.42 4.30
CA ILE A 79 -11.05 -21.81 5.59
C ILE A 79 -9.91 -21.95 6.59
N GLU A 80 -9.39 -23.16 6.85
CA GLU A 80 -8.33 -23.38 7.85
C GLU A 80 -7.01 -22.62 7.52
N PRO A 81 -6.51 -22.58 6.27
CA PRO A 81 -5.37 -21.73 5.94
C PRO A 81 -5.62 -20.24 6.19
N MET A 82 -6.80 -19.75 5.84
CA MET A 82 -7.16 -18.35 6.04
C MET A 82 -7.31 -18.00 7.53
N GLU A 83 -7.83 -18.91 8.35
CA GLU A 83 -7.86 -18.77 9.81
C GLU A 83 -6.46 -18.60 10.39
N ARG A 84 -5.49 -19.40 9.92
CA ARG A 84 -4.08 -19.27 10.33
C ARG A 84 -3.48 -17.94 9.89
N LEU A 85 -3.80 -17.45 8.70
CA LEU A 85 -3.33 -16.15 8.21
C LEU A 85 -3.89 -15.00 9.05
N VAL A 86 -5.18 -15.03 9.36
CA VAL A 86 -5.83 -14.04 10.24
C VAL A 86 -5.16 -14.01 11.61
N GLU A 87 -4.85 -15.17 12.19
CA GLU A 87 -4.19 -15.23 13.50
C GLU A 87 -2.78 -14.63 13.45
N GLN A 88 -1.99 -14.92 12.42
CA GLN A 88 -0.68 -14.30 12.22
C GLN A 88 -0.76 -12.77 12.11
N PHE A 89 -1.80 -12.24 11.43
CA PHE A 89 -2.02 -10.80 11.38
C PHE A 89 -2.41 -10.20 12.73
N ARG A 90 -3.19 -10.92 13.55
CA ARG A 90 -3.52 -10.49 14.92
C ARG A 90 -2.27 -10.43 15.80
N GLU A 91 -1.46 -11.48 15.79
CA GLU A 91 -0.19 -11.52 16.54
C GLU A 91 0.72 -10.36 16.14
N ARG A 92 0.85 -10.12 14.83
CA ARG A 92 1.67 -9.02 14.32
C ARG A 92 1.09 -7.65 14.70
N LEU A 93 -0.23 -7.48 14.69
CA LEU A 93 -0.88 -6.25 15.15
C LEU A 93 -0.62 -6.01 16.64
N VAL A 94 -0.68 -7.06 17.47
CA VAL A 94 -0.36 -6.97 18.90
C VAL A 94 1.08 -6.51 19.09
N TYR A 95 2.04 -7.09 18.37
CA TYR A 95 3.45 -6.67 18.39
C TYR A 95 3.60 -5.17 18.07
N TRP A 96 2.98 -4.70 16.97
CA TRP A 96 3.08 -3.30 16.57
C TRP A 96 2.42 -2.34 17.58
N GLN A 97 1.30 -2.73 18.18
CA GLN A 97 0.65 -1.95 19.24
C GLN A 97 1.49 -1.87 20.51
N GLN A 98 2.20 -2.94 20.86
CA GLN A 98 3.14 -2.92 21.99
C GLN A 98 4.32 -1.99 21.69
N ARG A 99 4.84 -2.03 20.46
CA ARG A 99 5.93 -1.14 20.01
C ARG A 99 5.51 0.33 19.99
N GLU A 100 4.28 0.64 19.60
CA GLU A 100 3.73 2.00 19.67
C GLU A 100 3.73 2.55 21.11
N ARG A 101 3.45 1.70 22.09
CA ARG A 101 3.42 2.06 23.53
C ARG A 101 4.81 2.22 24.14
N GLN A 102 5.84 1.63 23.53
CA GLN A 102 7.24 1.69 24.00
C GLN A 102 8.19 2.13 22.87
N PRO A 103 8.10 3.40 22.42
CA PRO A 103 8.99 3.92 21.40
C PRO A 103 10.42 4.05 21.98
N GLY A 104 11.28 3.04 21.78
CA GLY A 104 12.69 3.10 22.21
C GLY A 104 13.36 1.79 22.61
N ARG A 105 12.64 0.67 22.72
CA ARG A 105 13.27 -0.64 22.93
C ARG A 105 13.77 -1.17 21.59
N THR A 106 15.06 -1.00 21.34
CA THR A 106 15.72 -1.45 20.10
C THR A 106 15.74 -2.97 20.02
N ASP A 107 15.75 -3.50 18.79
CA ASP A 107 15.75 -4.93 18.41
C ASP A 107 16.98 -5.72 18.92
N ALA A 108 17.76 -5.17 19.86
CA ALA A 108 18.99 -5.76 20.40
C ALA A 108 18.77 -6.80 21.51
N GLU A 109 17.55 -6.96 22.02
CA GLU A 109 17.24 -7.90 23.13
C GLU A 109 16.57 -9.22 22.67
N LEU A 110 16.45 -9.47 21.36
CA LEU A 110 15.77 -10.67 20.82
C LEU A 110 16.63 -11.47 19.82
N THR A 111 17.95 -11.50 20.02
CA THR A 111 18.84 -12.45 19.31
C THR A 111 19.23 -13.60 20.23
#